data_AF-A0A5C1QGF2-F1
#
_entry.id   AF-A0A5C1QGF2-F1
#
_cell.length_a   1.000
_cell.length_b   1.000
_cell.length_c   1.000
_cell.angle_alpha   90.00
_cell.angle_beta   90.00
_cell.angle_gamma   90.00
#
_symmetry.space_group_name_H-M   'P 1'
#
loop_
_entity.id
_entity.type
_entity.pdbx_description
1 polymer ?
#
loop_
_entity_poly.entity_id
_entity_poly.type
_entity_poly.pdbx_seq_one_letter_code
_entity_poly.pdbx_strand_id
1 'polypeptide(L)' 'MLSSKSKVYNPQISFNSYQIIKRLSWLHGKPMTKTLDIIIKQAFEQVSPESICIACEGRGSDCTSCPVNQK' A
#
# COMPACT_ATOMS: atom_id res chain seq x y z
N MET A 1 32.33 -5.46 -3.36
CA MET A 1 30.99 -5.79 -3.89
C MET A 1 29.95 -5.42 -2.84
N LEU A 2 29.30 -4.26 -2.97
CA LEU A 2 28.21 -3.84 -2.07
C LEU A 2 26.89 -4.18 -2.77
N SER A 3 26.18 -5.19 -2.24
CA SER A 3 24.84 -5.56 -2.65
C SER A 3 23.89 -4.40 -2.35
N SER A 4 23.35 -3.76 -3.40
CA SER A 4 22.34 -2.72 -3.26
C SER A 4 21.01 -3.38 -2.84
N LYS A 5 20.82 -3.59 -1.53
CA LYS A 5 19.49 -3.83 -0.97
C LYS A 5 18.62 -2.62 -1.32
N SER A 6 17.68 -2.80 -2.25
CA SER A 6 16.57 -1.88 -2.46
C SER A 6 15.93 -1.63 -1.09
N LYS A 7 16.04 -0.41 -0.57
CA LYS A 7 15.36 0.00 0.66
C LYS A 7 13.87 0.04 0.33
N VAL A 8 13.19 -1.09 0.50
CA VAL A 8 11.72 -1.08 0.59
C VAL A 8 11.40 -0.23 1.81
N TYR A 9 11.00 1.02 1.56
CA TYR A 9 10.60 1.94 2.62
C TYR A 9 9.26 1.42 3.15
N ASN A 10 9.31 0.76 4.30
CA ASN A 10 8.09 0.41 5.01
C ASN A 10 7.48 1.71 5.54
N PRO A 11 6.27 2.09 5.10
CA PRO A 11 5.62 3.28 5.62
C PRO A 11 5.44 3.13 7.13
N GLN A 12 5.99 4.08 7.88
CA GLN A 12 5.68 4.19 9.30
C GLN A 12 4.31 4.82 9.43
N ILE A 13 3.38 4.12 10.09
CA ILE A 13 2.05 4.63 10.38
C ILE A 13 2.04 5.37 11.71
N SER A 14 1.18 6.38 11.83
CA SER A 14 1.00 7.10 13.09
C SER A 14 0.46 6.19 14.20
N PHE A 15 0.71 6.53 15.46
CA PHE A 15 0.13 5.81 16.61
C PHE A 15 -1.40 5.79 16.57
N ASN A 16 -2.02 6.87 16.07
CA ASN A 16 -3.47 6.93 15.92
C ASN A 16 -3.97 5.95 14.85
N SER A 17 -3.31 5.91 13.68
CA SER A 17 -3.60 4.94 12.62
C SER A 17 -3.42 3.49 13.10
N TYR A 18 -2.36 3.21 13.87
CA TYR A 18 -2.14 1.91 14.50
C TYR A 18 -3.32 1.51 15.41
N GLN A 19 -3.77 2.44 16.26
CA GLN A 19 -4.90 2.24 17.15
C GLN A 19 -6.22 1.96 16.41
N ILE A 20 -6.43 2.59 15.28
CA ILE A 20 -7.60 2.36 14.41
C ILE A 20 -7.51 0.96 13.78
N ILE A 21 -6.38 0.62 13.15
CA ILE A 21 -6.18 -0.69 12.51
C ILE A 21 -6.32 -1.81 13.53
N LYS A 22 -5.81 -1.64 14.76
CA LYS A 22 -5.97 -2.61 15.85
C LYS A 22 -7.46 -2.89 16.14
N ARG A 23 -8.29 -1.86 16.24
CA ARG A 23 -9.73 -2.00 16.48
C ARG A 23 -10.47 -2.63 15.30
N LEU A 24 -10.12 -2.22 14.08
CA LEU A 24 -10.66 -2.86 12.87
C LEU A 24 -10.26 -4.34 12.79
N SER A 25 -9.05 -4.69 13.23
CA SER A 25 -8.58 -6.07 13.22
C SER A 25 -9.39 -6.96 14.18
N TRP A 26 -9.80 -6.41 15.33
CA TRP A 26 -10.72 -7.07 16.25
C TRP A 26 -12.12 -7.22 15.64
N LEU A 27 -12.65 -6.17 15.01
CA LEU A 27 -13.95 -6.22 14.34
C LEU A 27 -13.99 -7.31 13.26
N HIS A 28 -12.92 -7.44 12.47
CA HIS A 28 -12.84 -8.42 11.38
C HIS A 28 -12.37 -9.81 11.82
N GLY A 29 -11.92 -9.99 13.07
CA GLY A 29 -11.35 -11.24 13.54
C GLY A 29 -10.09 -11.66 12.78
N LYS A 30 -9.27 -10.70 12.32
CA LYS A 30 -8.07 -10.94 11.50
C LYS A 30 -6.83 -10.27 12.10
N PRO A 31 -5.60 -10.74 11.80
CA PRO A 31 -4.39 -10.01 12.17
C PRO A 31 -4.37 -8.59 11.58
N MET A 32 -3.68 -7.66 12.26
CA MET A 32 -3.58 -6.26 11.82
C MET A 32 -2.99 -6.12 10.41
N THR A 33 -2.03 -6.95 10.02
CA THR A 33 -1.43 -6.92 8.67
C THR A 33 -2.44 -7.26 7.59
N LYS A 34 -3.25 -8.31 7.79
CA LYS A 34 -4.33 -8.68 6.87
C LYS A 34 -5.45 -7.66 6.83
N THR A 35 -5.73 -7.03 7.97
CA THR A 35 -6.69 -5.93 8.03
C THR A 35 -6.19 -4.72 7.26
N LEU A 36 -4.90 -4.40 7.38
CA LEU A 36 -4.27 -3.32 6.61
C LEU A 36 -4.31 -3.61 5.10
N ASP A 37 -4.01 -4.84 4.67
CA ASP A 37 -4.14 -5.24 3.26
C ASP A 37 -5.57 -5.00 2.72
N ILE A 38 -6.59 -5.35 3.52
CA ILE A 38 -8.00 -5.13 3.17
C ILE A 38 -8.30 -3.63 3.03
N ILE A 39 -7.85 -2.81 3.99
CA ILE A 39 -8.07 -1.36 3.98
C ILE A 39 -7.41 -0.73 2.75
N ILE A 40 -6.18 -1.13 2.43
CA ILE A 40 -5.46 -0.64 1.24
C ILE A 40 -6.23 -1.00 -0.03
N LYS A 41 -6.74 -2.24 -0.13
CA LYS A 41 -7.54 -2.67 -1.26
C LYS A 41 -8.85 -1.89 -1.39
N GLN A 42 -9.56 -1.69 -0.28
CA GLN A 42 -10.79 -0.88 -0.27
C GLN A 42 -10.53 0.57 -0.66
N ALA A 43 -9.44 1.16 -0.18
CA ALA A 43 -9.04 2.52 -0.58
C ALA A 43 -8.70 2.58 -2.06
N PHE A 44 -8.02 1.57 -2.60
CA PHE A 44 -7.72 1.46 -4.03
C PHE A 44 -8.99 1.36 -4.89
N GLU A 45 -10.00 0.61 -4.46
CA GLU A 45 -11.28 0.49 -5.17
C GLU A 45 -12.05 1.81 -5.30
N GLN A 46 -11.70 2.84 -4.51
CA GLN A 46 -12.31 4.17 -4.59
C GLN A 46 -11.55 5.14 -5.51
N VAL A 47 -10.44 4.71 -6.13
CA VAL A 47 -9.59 5.56 -6.96
C VAL A 47 -9.46 4.95 -8.35
N SER A 48 -9.50 5.77 -9.40
CA SER A 48 -9.27 5.30 -10.76
C SER A 48 -7.79 4.89 -10.94
N PRO A 49 -7.51 3.71 -11.52
CA PRO A 49 -6.14 3.28 -11.82
C PRO A 49 -5.36 4.32 -12.63
N GLU A 50 -6.01 4.99 -13.58
CA GLU A 50 -5.41 6.02 -14.43
C GLU A 50 -4.89 7.20 -13.61
N SER A 51 -5.65 7.66 -12.61
CA SER A 51 -5.22 8.77 -11.76
C SER A 51 -4.00 8.42 -10.91
N ILE A 52 -3.89 7.15 -10.48
CA ILE A 52 -2.70 6.68 -9.77
C ILE A 52 -1.51 6.63 -10.72
N CYS A 53 -1.68 6.13 -11.94
CA CYS A 53 -0.62 6.10 -12.96
C CYS A 53 -0.11 7.50 -13.28
N ILE A 54 -0.98 8.48 -13.52
CA ILE A 54 -0.60 9.88 -13.78
C ILE A 54 0.19 10.47 -12.61
N ALA A 55 -0.23 10.21 -11.37
CA ALA A 55 0.48 10.71 -10.18
C ALA A 55 1.85 10.05 -9.99
N CYS A 56 1.99 8.81 -10.47
CA CYS A 56 3.18 7.96 -10.34
C CYS A 56 4.21 8.18 -11.46
N GLU A 57 3.77 8.59 -12.64
CA GLU A 57 4.61 8.79 -13.82
C GLU A 57 5.79 9.73 -13.53
N GLY A 58 6.98 9.37 -14.02
CA GLY A 58 8.21 10.16 -13.83
C GLY A 58 8.84 10.06 -12.43
N ARG A 59 8.26 9.30 -11.49
CA ARG A 59 8.80 9.14 -10.12
C ARG A 59 9.67 7.89 -9.92
N GLY A 60 10.11 7.26 -11.02
CA GLY A 60 11.02 6.10 -10.98
C GLY A 60 10.33 4.76 -10.69
N SER A 61 9.05 4.63 -11.01
CA SER A 61 8.29 3.38 -10.83
C SER A 61 8.46 2.44 -12.02
N ASP A 62 8.66 1.15 -11.74
CA ASP A 62 8.69 0.11 -12.79
C ASP A 62 7.26 -0.30 -13.15
N CYS A 63 6.79 0.15 -14.32
CA CYS A 63 5.45 -0.15 -14.83
C CYS A 63 5.30 -1.59 -15.33
N THR A 64 6.38 -2.35 -15.49
CA THR A 64 6.36 -3.73 -16.02
C THR A 64 5.77 -4.73 -15.02
N SER A 65 5.96 -4.47 -13.73
CA SER A 65 5.47 -5.30 -12.61
C SER A 65 4.48 -4.55 -11.71
N CYS A 66 3.97 -3.40 -12.17
CA CYS A 66 3.14 -2.51 -11.37
C CYS A 66 1.72 -3.09 -11.16
N PRO A 67 1.25 -3.24 -9.91
CA PRO A 67 -0.06 -3.82 -9.62
C PRO A 67 -1.24 -2.92 -10.03
N VAL A 68 -0.97 -1.66 -10.42
CA VAL A 68 -1.97 -0.68 -10.84
C VAL A 68 -2.02 -0.52 -12.37
N ASN A 69 -0.90 -0.78 -13.05
CA ASN A 69 -0.81 -0.63 -14.50
C ASN A 69 -1.46 -1.84 -15.20
N GLN A 70 -2.73 -1.71 -15.55
CA GLN A 70 -3.46 -2.70 -16.34
C GLN A 70 -3.20 -2.46 -17.84
N LYS A 71 -1.98 -2.80 -18.32
CA LYS A 71 -1.72 -2.94 -19.76
C LYS A 71 -2.11 -4.32 -20.25
#